data_AF-A0A662Y883-F1
#
_entry.id   AF-A0A662Y883-F1
#
_cell.length_a   1.000
_cell.length_b   1.000
_cell.length_c   1.000
_cell.angle_alpha   90.00
_cell.angle_beta   90.00
_cell.angle_gamma   90.00
#
_symmetry.space_group_name_H-M   'P 1'
#
loop_
_entity.id
_entity.type
_entity.pdbx_description
1 polymer ?
#
loop_
_entity_poly.entity_id
_entity_poly.type
_entity_poly.pdbx_seq_one_letter_code
_entity_poly.pdbx_strand_id
1 'polypeptide(L)' 'NYSYTTIPTYPSGQIGFIMCSLDESEGALATPKRTPDAKMEQTLRYYNAKIHEASFVLPNFAERKIAAVRK' A
#
# COMPACT_ATOMS: atom_id res chain seq x y z
N ASN A 1 -1.58 -4.76 8.60
CA ASN A 1 -0.78 -3.68 7.97
C ASN A 1 -1.65 -2.52 7.53
N TYR A 2 -1.04 -1.35 7.40
CA TYR A 2 -1.69 -0.12 6.95
C TYR A 2 -0.99 0.39 5.69
N SER A 3 -1.77 0.75 4.68
CA SER A 3 -1.29 1.51 3.52
C SER A 3 -2.17 2.73 3.31
N TYR A 4 -1.70 3.68 2.50
CA TYR A 4 -2.52 4.80 2.08
C TYR A 4 -2.27 5.16 0.62
N THR A 5 -3.20 5.91 0.05
CA THR A 5 -3.11 6.43 -1.31
C THR A 5 -3.55 7.89 -1.36
N THR A 6 -3.13 8.59 -2.41
CA THR A 6 -3.49 9.99 -2.64
C THR A 6 -4.75 10.07 -3.48
N ILE A 7 -5.80 10.69 -2.95
CA ILE A 7 -7.03 11.00 -3.68
C ILE A 7 -7.38 12.45 -3.35
N PRO A 8 -7.15 13.41 -4.27
CA PRO A 8 -7.28 14.84 -3.98
C PRO A 8 -8.66 15.27 -3.46
N THR A 9 -9.71 14.52 -3.80
CA THR A 9 -11.09 14.82 -3.40
C THR A 9 -11.51 14.21 -2.06
N TYR A 10 -10.67 13.37 -1.43
CA TYR A 10 -10.90 12.95 -0.04
C TYR A 10 -10.38 14.01 0.95
N PRO A 11 -10.94 14.09 2.17
CA PRO A 11 -10.42 14.98 3.21
C PRO A 11 -8.91 14.77 3.41
N SER A 12 -8.16 15.87 3.45
CA SER A 12 -6.69 15.87 3.51
C SER A 12 -5.95 15.28 2.30
N GLY A 13 -6.66 14.96 1.21
CA GLY A 13 -6.09 14.48 -0.06
C GLY A 13 -5.58 13.04 -0.03
N GLN A 14 -5.89 12.27 1.02
CA GLN A 14 -5.41 10.91 1.21
C GLN A 14 -6.49 10.02 1.85
N ILE A 15 -6.41 8.72 1.59
CA ILE A 15 -7.21 7.71 2.29
C ILE A 15 -6.34 6.50 2.63
N GLY A 16 -6.56 5.96 3.83
CA GLY A 16 -5.87 4.77 4.32
C GLY A 16 -6.69 3.50 4.20
N PHE A 17 -5.99 2.37 4.15
CA PHE A 17 -6.56 1.04 4.12
C PHE A 17 -5.94 0.17 5.21
N ILE A 18 -6.79 -0.62 5.88
CA ILE A 18 -6.34 -1.70 6.75
C ILE A 18 -6.32 -2.97 5.92
N MET A 19 -5.16 -3.61 5.85
CA MET A 19 -4.98 -4.87 5.14
C MET A 19 -4.51 -5.96 6.09
N CYS A 20 -5.17 -7.12 5.99
CA CYS A 20 -4.97 -8.26 6.87
C CYS A 20 -4.67 -9.51 6.02
N SER A 21 -3.79 -10.36 6.52
CA SER A 21 -3.45 -11.65 5.92
C SER A 21 -3.27 -12.68 7.03
N LEU A 22 -3.57 -13.95 6.72
CA LEU A 22 -3.17 -15.10 7.54
C LEU A 22 -1.73 -15.53 7.26
N ASP A 23 -1.16 -15.10 6.14
CA ASP A 23 0.27 -15.28 5.81
C ASP A 23 1.10 -14.40 6.73
N GLU A 24 1.94 -15.03 7.56
CA GLU A 24 2.77 -14.36 8.56
C GLU A 24 4.15 -13.93 8.03
N SER A 25 4.45 -14.17 6.75
CA SER A 25 5.70 -13.72 6.15
C SER A 25 5.83 -12.20 6.17
N GLU A 26 7.05 -11.72 6.42
CA GLU A 26 7.35 -10.28 6.40
C GLU A 26 7.03 -9.71 5.02
N GLY A 27 6.29 -8.60 5.00
CA GLY A 27 5.91 -7.96 3.74
C GLY A 27 4.94 -8.77 2.86
N ALA A 28 4.24 -9.79 3.39
CA ALA A 28 3.26 -10.60 2.68
C ALA A 28 2.20 -9.78 1.91
N LEU A 29 1.87 -8.60 2.45
CA LEU A 29 0.93 -7.65 1.87
C LEU A 29 1.62 -6.50 1.11
N ALA A 30 2.88 -6.20 1.40
CA ALA A 30 3.59 -5.05 0.84
C ALA A 30 4.30 -5.36 -0.48
N THR A 31 4.61 -6.64 -0.72
CA THR A 31 5.25 -7.08 -1.97
C THR A 31 4.21 -7.68 -2.91
N PRO A 32 3.99 -7.11 -4.10
CA PRO A 32 3.04 -7.68 -5.06
C PRO A 32 3.53 -9.02 -5.59
N LYS A 33 2.77 -10.10 -5.32
CA LYS A 33 3.10 -11.47 -5.79
C LYS A 33 2.95 -11.66 -7.31
N ARG A 34 2.33 -10.71 -8.01
CA ARG A 34 2.10 -10.73 -9.46
C ARG A 34 2.25 -9.33 -10.03
N THR A 35 2.82 -9.24 -11.22
CA THR A 35 2.86 -8.01 -12.02
C THR A 35 1.68 -8.00 -12.99
N PRO A 36 1.06 -6.83 -13.26
CA PRO A 36 0.09 -6.70 -14.33
C PRO A 36 0.69 -7.13 -15.67
N ASP A 37 -0.12 -7.74 -16.54
CA ASP A 37 0.30 -8.00 -17.92
C ASP A 37 0.33 -6.71 -18.75
N ALA A 38 0.97 -6.76 -19.93
CA ALA A 38 1.15 -5.59 -20.78
C ALA A 38 -0.16 -4.91 -21.22
N LYS A 39 -1.26 -5.67 -21.31
CA LYS A 39 -2.57 -5.11 -21.67
C LYS A 39 -3.17 -4.37 -20.48
N MET A 40 -3.04 -4.93 -19.28
CA MET A 40 -3.50 -4.30 -18.05
C MET A 40 -2.70 -3.04 -17.75
N GLU A 41 -1.37 -3.07 -17.88
CA GLU A 41 -0.51 -1.89 -17.66
C GLU A 41 -0.93 -0.68 -18.49
N GLN A 42 -1.40 -0.86 -19.72
CA GLN A 42 -1.88 0.22 -20.58
C GLN A 42 -3.17 0.88 -20.09
N THR A 43 -3.96 0.19 -19.25
CA THR A 43 -5.24 0.68 -18.73
C THR A 43 -5.14 1.25 -17.32
N LEU A 44 -4.12 0.85 -16.57
CA LEU A 44 -3.88 1.33 -15.21
C LEU A 44 -3.38 2.78 -15.23
N ARG A 45 -4.08 3.67 -14.52
CA ARG A 45 -3.74 5.10 -14.45
C ARG A 45 -2.90 5.49 -13.24
N TYR A 46 -3.01 4.72 -12.15
CA TYR A 46 -2.40 5.06 -10.86
C TYR A 46 -1.56 3.90 -10.32
N TYR A 47 -2.09 2.68 -10.36
CA TYR A 47 -1.41 1.52 -9.83
C TYR A 47 -0.26 1.06 -10.73
N ASN A 48 0.87 0.74 -10.11
CA ASN A 48 1.91 -0.14 -10.62
C ASN A 48 2.59 -0.82 -9.42
N ALA A 49 3.50 -1.78 -9.66
CA ALA A 49 4.15 -2.52 -8.57
C ALA A 49 4.91 -1.62 -7.58
N LYS A 50 5.55 -0.54 -8.07
CA LYS A 50 6.26 0.40 -7.19
C LYS A 50 5.30 1.25 -6.35
N ILE A 51 4.17 1.66 -6.92
CA ILE A 51 3.12 2.38 -6.18
C ILE A 51 2.51 1.48 -5.10
N HIS A 52 2.34 0.18 -5.35
CA HIS A 52 1.92 -0.78 -4.34
C HIS A 52 2.86 -0.77 -3.14
N GLU A 53 4.15 -1.00 -3.36
CA GLU A 53 5.17 -1.04 -2.30
C GLU A 53 5.24 0.30 -1.56
N ALA A 54 5.26 1.41 -2.31
CA ALA A 54 5.33 2.76 -1.76
C ALA A 54 4.10 3.12 -0.89
N SER A 55 2.92 2.53 -1.17
CA SER A 55 1.71 2.79 -0.39
C SER A 55 1.83 2.38 1.09
N PHE A 56 2.78 1.49 1.42
CA PHE A 56 3.08 1.08 2.78
C PHE A 56 4.12 1.98 3.46
N VAL A 57 4.82 2.87 2.76
CA VAL A 57 5.81 3.76 3.37
C VAL A 57 5.08 4.89 4.09
N LEU A 58 5.07 4.87 5.43
CA LEU A 58 4.30 5.83 6.22
C LEU A 58 5.16 7.00 6.69
N PRO A 59 4.55 8.18 6.95
CA PRO A 59 5.21 9.25 7.67
C PRO A 59 5.68 8.79 9.06
N ASN A 60 6.84 9.29 9.50
CA ASN A 60 7.47 8.89 10.77
C ASN A 60 6.55 8.91 11.99
N PHE A 61 5.61 9.87 12.06
CA PHE A 61 4.70 9.95 13.20
C PHE A 61 3.71 8.78 13.24
N ALA A 62 3.21 8.34 12.08
CA ALA A 62 2.27 7.24 11.96
C ALA A 62 3.00 5.90 12.15
N GLU A 63 4.18 5.76 11.54
CA GLU A 63 5.06 4.61 11.67
C GLU A 63 5.31 4.27 13.15
N ARG A 64 5.72 5.27 13.95
CA ARG A 64 5.97 5.11 15.39
C ARG A 64 4.75 4.64 16.18
N LYS A 65 3.54 4.98 15.74
CA LYS A 65 2.30 4.62 16.45
C LYS A 65 1.90 3.16 16.23
N ILE A 66 2.30 2.56 15.11
CA ILE A 66 1.90 1.19 14.75
C ILE A 66 3.08 0.21 14.64
N ALA A 67 4.31 0.67 14.89
CA ALA A 67 5.53 -0.14 14.76
C ALA A 67 5.47 -1.50 15.47
N ALA A 68 4.85 -1.56 16.66
CA ALA A 68 4.75 -2.80 17.44
C ALA A 68 3.83 -3.87 16.83
N VAL A 69 2.93 -3.49 15.90
CA VAL A 69 1.94 -4.38 15.27
C VAL A 69 2.13 -4.51 13.76
N ARG A 70 3.21 -3.94 13.24
CA ARG A 70 3.55 -4.00 11.81
C ARG A 70 4.21 -5.34 11.50
N LYS A 71 3.82 -5.95 10.38
CA LYS A 71 4.38 -7.20 9.84
C LYS A 71 4.93 -6.97 8.44
#